data_AF-A0AAD6DLQ1-F1
#
_entry.id   AF-A0AAD6DLQ1-F1
#
_cell.length_a   1.000
_cell.length_b   1.000
_cell.length_c   1.000
_cell.angle_alpha   90.00
_cell.angle_beta   90.00
_cell.angle_gamma   90.00
#
_symmetry.space_group_name_H-M   'P 1'
#
loop_
_entity.id
_entity.type
_entity.pdbx_description
1 polymer ?
#
loop_
_entity_poly.entity_id
_entity_poly.type
_entity_poly.pdbx_seq_one_letter_code
_entity_poly.pdbx_strand_id
1 'polypeptide(L)'
;MSPSPTVSSIYSRSIGSPRLDIQLVHNGTSSSVSSEPDCPQITSADHKVGDARGFSTALESTGSRLQIAKRSKPQSDCEYQKILADDLTGIQWENEFYGECTEIYEELVLATVKASQNLSSQSQSRLLDYYFELSTCPPEHDFILQAVRDLKLSLEESQSREIAAVDKWVKHWDPKPGERISTAWI
;
A
#
# COMPACT_ATOMS: atom_id res chain seq x y z
N MET A 1 41.30 5.71 -1.18
CA MET A 1 40.73 6.31 -2.40
C MET A 1 39.58 5.43 -2.84
N SER A 2 38.36 5.88 -2.59
CA SER A 2 37.13 5.11 -2.78
C SER A 2 36.67 5.23 -4.23
N PRO A 3 36.18 4.17 -4.89
CA PRO A 3 35.53 4.28 -6.19
C PRO A 3 34.11 4.83 -6.00
N SER A 4 33.78 5.85 -6.79
CA SER A 4 32.44 6.41 -6.93
C SER A 4 31.49 5.42 -7.61
N PRO A 5 30.22 5.34 -7.19
CA PRO A 5 29.23 4.54 -7.91
C PRO A 5 28.87 5.25 -9.21
N THR A 6 29.24 4.65 -10.34
CA THR A 6 28.76 5.05 -11.66
C THR A 6 27.25 4.81 -11.73
N VAL A 7 26.47 5.88 -11.61
CA VAL A 7 25.03 5.86 -11.89
C VAL A 7 24.87 5.69 -13.40
N SER A 8 24.61 4.46 -13.82
CA SER A 8 24.23 4.15 -15.21
C SER A 8 22.77 4.57 -15.41
N SER A 9 22.58 5.68 -16.11
CA SER A 9 21.27 6.13 -16.58
C SER A 9 20.80 5.24 -17.74
N ILE A 10 19.59 4.70 -17.61
CA ILE A 10 18.94 3.80 -18.58
C ILE A 10 18.43 4.56 -19.83
N TYR A 11 18.63 5.88 -19.89
CA TYR A 11 18.16 6.75 -20.97
C TYR A 11 19.26 7.21 -21.96
N SER A 12 20.47 6.65 -21.91
CA SER A 12 21.49 6.91 -22.92
C SER A 12 21.35 5.95 -24.11
N ARG A 13 20.53 6.31 -25.09
CA ARG A 13 20.57 5.66 -26.42
C ARG A 13 21.76 6.21 -27.21
N SER A 14 22.81 5.40 -27.32
CA SER A 14 23.95 5.65 -28.20
C SER A 14 23.51 5.48 -29.66
N ILE A 15 23.54 6.56 -30.45
CA ILE A 15 23.28 6.52 -31.90
C ILE A 15 24.57 6.04 -32.56
N GLY A 16 24.71 4.74 -32.74
CA GLY A 16 25.90 4.19 -33.38
C GLY A 16 25.94 2.67 -33.32
N SER A 17 25.25 2.00 -34.23
CA SER A 17 25.62 0.65 -34.62
C SER A 17 25.48 0.49 -36.14
N PRO A 18 26.38 -0.27 -36.79
CA PRO A 18 26.63 -0.16 -38.22
C PRO A 18 25.56 -0.87 -39.04
N ARG A 19 25.19 -0.26 -40.17
CA ARG A 19 24.41 -0.91 -41.23
C ARG A 19 25.20 -2.11 -41.77
N LEU A 20 24.68 -3.31 -41.55
CA LEU A 20 25.04 -4.47 -42.37
C LEU A 20 24.30 -4.35 -43.70
N ASP A 21 25.02 -3.86 -44.72
CA ASP A 21 24.60 -3.95 -46.11
C ASP A 21 24.56 -5.42 -46.52
N ILE A 22 23.36 -6.01 -46.53
CA ILE A 22 23.10 -7.25 -47.25
C ILE A 22 22.55 -6.81 -48.61
N GLN A 23 23.45 -6.74 -49.60
CA GLN A 23 23.07 -6.64 -51.00
C GLN A 23 22.33 -7.92 -51.39
N LEU A 24 21.00 -7.84 -51.50
CA LEU A 24 20.22 -8.82 -52.26
C LEU A 24 19.99 -8.26 -53.66
N VAL A 25 20.75 -8.79 -54.60
CA VAL A 25 20.52 -8.62 -56.04
C VAL A 25 19.14 -9.19 -56.38
N HIS A 26 18.20 -8.36 -56.81
CA HIS A 26 17.12 -8.79 -57.69
C HIS A 26 16.78 -7.73 -58.72
N ASN A 27 16.94 -8.14 -59.98
CA ASN A 27 16.53 -7.45 -61.18
C ASN A 27 15.03 -7.17 -61.19
N GLY A 28 14.66 -6.02 -61.75
CA GLY A 28 13.52 -5.96 -62.66
C GLY A 28 12.30 -5.14 -62.20
N THR A 29 12.13 -4.02 -62.90
CA THR A 29 10.87 -3.33 -63.22
C THR A 29 10.45 -2.18 -62.30
N SER A 30 10.67 -0.98 -62.83
CA SER A 30 10.09 0.30 -62.46
C SER A 30 8.58 0.26 -62.21
N SER A 31 8.15 0.79 -61.07
CA SER A 31 6.85 1.45 -60.94
C SER A 31 6.95 2.58 -59.91
N SER A 32 6.22 3.64 -60.21
CA SER A 32 6.23 4.98 -59.63
C SER A 32 6.18 5.05 -58.10
N VAL A 33 6.97 5.98 -57.55
CA VAL A 33 6.86 6.48 -56.18
C VAL A 33 5.46 7.05 -55.95
N SER A 34 4.67 6.34 -55.15
CA SER A 34 3.45 6.82 -54.53
C SER A 34 3.72 6.93 -53.03
N SER A 35 3.82 8.15 -52.54
CA SER A 35 3.97 8.47 -51.12
C SER A 35 2.65 8.19 -50.39
N GLU A 36 2.48 6.97 -49.88
CA GLU A 36 1.45 6.70 -48.87
C GLU A 36 2.05 6.80 -47.46
N PRO A 37 1.26 7.29 -46.47
CA PRO A 37 1.70 7.36 -45.09
C PRO A 37 1.99 5.95 -44.56
N ASP A 38 3.14 5.82 -43.91
CA ASP A 38 3.73 4.61 -43.33
C ASP A 38 2.80 4.03 -42.24
N CYS A 39 1.76 3.32 -42.68
CA CYS A 39 0.86 2.59 -41.80
C CYS A 39 1.37 1.14 -41.74
N PRO A 40 1.57 0.56 -40.54
CA PRO A 40 2.09 -0.80 -40.44
C PRO A 40 1.15 -1.76 -41.19
N GLN A 41 1.67 -2.33 -42.28
CA GLN A 41 0.91 -3.26 -43.10
C GLN A 41 0.74 -4.56 -42.32
N ILE A 42 -0.43 -4.75 -41.71
CA ILE A 42 -0.77 -6.00 -41.01
C ILE A 42 -0.95 -7.08 -42.07
N THR A 43 0.03 -7.97 -42.16
CA THR A 43 0.03 -9.06 -43.12
C THR A 43 -0.88 -10.18 -42.64
N SER A 44 -1.33 -11.06 -43.55
CA SER A 44 -2.07 -12.27 -43.15
C SER A 44 -1.26 -13.19 -42.23
N ALA A 45 0.07 -13.06 -42.22
CA ALA A 45 0.96 -13.69 -41.24
C ALA A 45 0.79 -13.09 -39.82
N ASP A 46 0.66 -11.76 -39.71
CA ASP A 46 0.45 -11.08 -38.43
C ASP A 46 -0.90 -11.45 -37.81
N HIS A 47 -1.93 -11.61 -38.65
CA HIS A 47 -3.21 -12.17 -38.21
C HIS A 47 -3.07 -13.59 -37.66
N LYS A 48 -2.28 -14.45 -38.32
CA LYS A 48 -2.00 -15.80 -37.80
C LYS A 48 -1.18 -15.80 -36.51
N VAL A 49 -0.28 -14.83 -36.31
CA VAL A 49 0.45 -14.64 -35.04
C VAL A 49 -0.49 -14.16 -33.93
N GLY A 50 -1.43 -13.27 -34.24
CA GLY A 50 -2.50 -12.83 -33.34
C GLY A 50 -3.43 -13.97 -32.96
N ASP A 51 -3.87 -14.77 -33.94
CA ASP A 51 -4.72 -15.95 -33.74
C ASP A 51 -3.98 -17.05 -32.95
N ALA A 52 -2.68 -17.20 -33.18
CA ALA A 52 -1.80 -18.08 -32.39
C ALA A 52 -1.39 -17.48 -31.04
N ARG A 53 -1.92 -16.31 -30.64
CA ARG A 53 -1.60 -15.58 -29.39
C ARG A 53 -0.09 -15.49 -29.10
N GLY A 54 0.74 -15.28 -30.13
CA GLY A 54 2.20 -15.18 -29.99
C GLY A 54 2.92 -16.50 -29.66
N PHE A 55 2.31 -17.66 -29.92
CA PHE A 55 2.96 -18.97 -29.78
C PHE A 55 3.87 -19.27 -30.98
N SER A 56 5.00 -18.58 -31.05
CA SER A 56 6.12 -18.97 -31.91
C SER A 56 7.07 -19.88 -31.12
N THR A 57 7.42 -21.01 -31.74
CA THR A 57 8.31 -22.11 -31.32
C THR A 57 9.56 -21.65 -30.53
N ALA A 58 10.07 -22.28 -29.47
CA ALA A 58 9.90 -23.62 -28.89
C ALA A 58 9.91 -23.49 -27.35
N LEU A 59 9.00 -24.16 -26.64
CA LEU A 59 8.93 -24.07 -25.17
C LEU A 59 10.23 -24.54 -24.50
N GLU A 60 10.94 -25.45 -25.14
CA GLU A 60 12.16 -26.10 -24.65
C GLU A 60 13.34 -25.14 -24.44
N SER A 61 13.38 -23.99 -25.12
CA SER A 61 14.43 -22.96 -24.94
C SER A 61 14.03 -21.86 -23.96
N THR A 62 12.76 -21.79 -23.55
CA THR A 62 12.29 -20.80 -22.59
C THR A 62 12.61 -21.21 -21.17
N GLY A 63 13.16 -20.29 -20.36
CA GLY A 63 13.46 -20.55 -18.95
C GLY A 63 12.22 -21.01 -18.17
N SER A 64 12.41 -21.86 -17.18
CA SER A 64 11.34 -22.52 -16.40
C SER A 64 10.25 -21.55 -15.90
N ARG A 65 10.61 -20.33 -15.50
CA ARG A 65 9.67 -19.27 -15.10
C ARG A 65 8.69 -18.88 -16.22
N LEU A 66 9.18 -18.76 -17.45
CA LEU A 66 8.35 -18.41 -18.61
C LEU A 66 7.48 -19.59 -19.05
N GLN A 67 7.96 -20.82 -18.93
CA GLN A 67 7.14 -22.02 -19.14
C GLN A 67 6.00 -22.10 -18.13
N ILE A 68 6.26 -21.80 -16.85
CA ILE A 68 5.24 -21.77 -15.80
C ILE A 68 4.21 -20.67 -16.08
N ALA A 69 4.66 -19.45 -16.41
CA ALA A 69 3.76 -18.33 -16.75
C ALA A 69 2.95 -18.57 -18.04
N LYS A 70 3.48 -19.33 -19.01
CA LYS A 70 2.72 -19.74 -20.20
C LYS A 70 1.75 -20.88 -19.93
N ARG A 71 2.01 -21.70 -18.91
CA ARG A 71 1.11 -22.78 -18.45
C ARG A 71 0.03 -22.26 -17.50
N SER A 72 0.25 -21.12 -16.83
CA SER A 72 -0.82 -20.49 -16.04
C SER A 72 -1.93 -20.05 -16.98
N LYS A 73 -3.15 -20.50 -16.70
CA LYS A 73 -4.34 -20.10 -17.43
C LYS A 73 -4.50 -18.59 -17.25
N PRO A 74 -4.56 -17.78 -18.32
CA PRO A 74 -4.91 -16.38 -18.18
C PRO A 74 -6.28 -16.32 -17.51
N GLN A 75 -6.35 -15.66 -16.35
CA GLN A 75 -7.64 -15.36 -15.71
C GLN A 75 -8.47 -14.57 -16.70
N SER A 76 -9.76 -14.89 -16.76
CA SER A 76 -10.68 -14.06 -17.54
C SER A 76 -10.74 -12.66 -16.93
N ASP A 77 -10.94 -11.63 -17.75
CA ASP A 77 -11.07 -10.25 -17.28
C ASP A 77 -12.15 -10.13 -16.19
N CYS A 78 -13.21 -10.95 -16.28
CA CYS A 78 -14.27 -11.04 -15.26
C CYS A 78 -13.78 -11.61 -13.93
N GLU A 79 -12.96 -12.68 -13.94
CA GLU A 79 -12.35 -13.23 -12.72
C GLU A 79 -11.37 -12.24 -12.09
N TYR A 80 -10.57 -11.54 -12.91
CA TYR A 80 -9.64 -10.52 -12.42
C TYR A 80 -10.38 -9.34 -11.77
N GLN A 81 -11.44 -8.83 -12.41
CA GLN A 81 -12.25 -7.76 -11.84
C GLN A 81 -12.90 -8.17 -10.52
N LYS A 82 -13.35 -9.43 -10.40
CA LYS A 82 -13.91 -9.95 -9.16
C LYS A 82 -12.87 -9.97 -8.04
N ILE A 83 -11.68 -10.50 -8.31
CA ILE A 83 -10.58 -10.52 -7.33
C ILE A 83 -10.24 -9.11 -6.87
N LEU A 84 -10.11 -8.17 -7.80
CA LEU A 84 -9.81 -6.78 -7.47
C LEU A 84 -10.91 -6.13 -6.61
N ALA A 85 -12.18 -6.45 -6.88
CA ALA A 85 -13.30 -5.95 -6.09
C ALA A 85 -13.29 -6.53 -4.66
N ASP A 86 -12.99 -7.81 -4.53
CA ASP A 86 -12.85 -8.49 -3.24
C ASP A 86 -11.66 -7.89 -2.45
N ASP A 87 -10.51 -7.67 -3.10
CA ASP A 87 -9.32 -7.04 -2.52
C ASP A 87 -9.60 -5.60 -2.07
N LEU A 88 -10.26 -4.79 -2.90
CA LEU A 88 -10.64 -3.42 -2.57
C LEU A 88 -11.57 -3.37 -1.36
N THR A 89 -12.51 -4.32 -1.28
CA THR A 89 -13.40 -4.45 -0.14
C THR A 89 -12.60 -4.79 1.11
N GLY A 90 -11.67 -5.73 1.04
CA GLY A 90 -10.78 -6.09 2.14
C GLY A 90 -9.96 -4.90 2.66
N ILE A 91 -9.36 -4.13 1.75
CA ILE A 91 -8.61 -2.91 2.08
C ILE A 91 -9.50 -1.84 2.72
N GLN A 92 -10.75 -1.69 2.26
CA GLN A 92 -11.69 -0.75 2.89
C GLN A 92 -11.99 -1.13 4.33
N TRP A 93 -12.24 -2.41 4.61
CA TRP A 93 -12.43 -2.89 5.97
C TRP A 93 -11.18 -2.70 6.83
N GLU A 94 -10.00 -2.97 6.28
CA GLU A 94 -8.72 -2.75 6.96
C GLU A 94 -8.53 -1.28 7.35
N ASN A 95 -8.79 -0.36 6.41
CA ASN A 95 -8.73 1.07 6.68
C ASN A 95 -9.76 1.51 7.71
N GLU A 96 -10.99 0.97 7.68
CA GLU A 96 -12.02 1.28 8.67
C GLU A 96 -11.58 0.85 10.07
N PHE A 97 -11.04 -0.37 10.22
CA PHE A 97 -10.55 -0.87 11.49
C PHE A 97 -9.38 -0.05 12.06
N TYR A 98 -8.37 0.25 11.24
CA TYR A 98 -7.26 1.11 11.70
C TYR A 98 -7.71 2.55 11.96
N GLY A 99 -8.71 3.04 11.22
CA GLY A 99 -9.37 4.31 11.49
C GLY A 99 -9.98 4.33 12.89
N GLU A 100 -10.82 3.35 13.23
CA GLU A 100 -11.42 3.21 14.56
C GLU A 100 -10.35 3.11 15.66
N CYS A 101 -9.29 2.32 15.46
CA CYS A 101 -8.19 2.19 16.42
C CYS A 101 -7.46 3.52 16.65
N THR A 102 -7.23 4.27 15.57
CA THR A 102 -6.57 5.57 15.64
C THR A 102 -7.42 6.57 16.41
N GLU A 103 -8.72 6.63 16.14
CA GLU A 103 -9.67 7.50 16.86
C GLU A 103 -9.68 7.18 18.37
N ILE A 104 -9.76 5.90 18.74
CA ILE A 104 -9.73 5.46 20.14
C ILE A 104 -8.44 5.91 20.83
N TYR A 105 -7.30 5.76 20.16
CA TYR A 105 -6.01 6.18 20.69
C TYR A 105 -5.92 7.70 20.85
N GLU A 106 -6.36 8.47 19.85
CA GLU A 106 -6.36 9.93 19.88
C GLU A 106 -7.23 10.46 21.03
N GLU A 107 -8.43 9.90 21.23
CA GLU A 107 -9.30 10.25 22.35
C GLU A 107 -8.64 9.99 23.71
N LEU A 108 -7.97 8.84 23.88
CA LEU A 108 -7.25 8.50 25.10
C LEU A 108 -6.06 9.45 25.36
N VAL A 109 -5.33 9.82 24.31
CA VAL A 109 -4.25 10.82 24.38
C VAL A 109 -4.81 12.18 24.80
N LEU A 110 -5.91 12.62 24.20
CA LEU A 110 -6.57 13.87 24.55
C LEU A 110 -7.03 13.88 26.02
N ALA A 111 -7.62 12.78 26.51
CA ALA A 111 -7.99 12.63 27.91
C ALA A 111 -6.75 12.73 28.83
N THR A 112 -5.65 12.10 28.44
CA THR A 112 -4.38 12.13 29.17
C THR A 112 -3.78 13.54 29.24
N VAL A 113 -3.73 14.22 28.10
CA VAL A 113 -3.25 15.60 28.01
C VAL A 113 -4.12 16.51 28.88
N LYS A 114 -5.45 16.40 28.79
CA LYS A 114 -6.39 17.19 29.60
C LYS A 114 -6.17 16.96 31.10
N ALA A 115 -6.03 15.71 31.54
CA ALA A 115 -5.77 15.40 32.94
C ALA A 115 -4.44 15.99 33.42
N SER A 116 -3.37 15.86 32.62
CA SER A 116 -2.05 16.42 32.97
C SER A 116 -2.06 17.95 33.05
N GLN A 117 -2.75 18.63 32.13
CA GLN A 117 -2.89 20.09 32.14
C GLN A 117 -3.68 20.56 33.34
N ASN A 118 -4.78 19.89 33.68
CA ASN A 118 -5.59 20.19 34.86
C ASN A 118 -4.79 20.01 36.16
N LEU A 119 -4.04 18.92 36.28
CA LEU A 119 -3.17 18.67 37.43
C LEU A 119 -2.10 19.77 37.56
N SER A 120 -1.44 20.11 36.46
CA SER A 120 -0.41 21.15 36.44
C SER A 120 -0.97 22.51 36.84
N SER A 121 -2.06 22.95 36.19
CA SER A 121 -2.76 24.21 36.49
C SER A 121 -3.18 24.31 37.96
N GLN A 122 -3.84 23.28 38.49
CA GLN A 122 -4.32 23.29 39.86
C GLN A 122 -3.18 23.23 40.88
N SER A 123 -2.11 22.46 40.59
CA SER A 123 -0.93 22.42 41.45
C SER A 123 -0.22 23.78 41.52
N GLN A 124 -0.10 24.48 40.39
CA GLN A 124 0.49 25.82 40.33
C GLN A 124 -0.34 26.85 41.10
N SER A 125 -1.66 26.86 40.90
CA SER A 125 -2.56 27.77 41.64
C SER A 125 -2.42 27.57 43.14
N ARG A 126 -2.46 26.32 43.62
CA ARG A 126 -2.34 26.02 45.05
C ARG A 126 -0.97 26.36 45.63
N LEU A 127 0.11 26.16 44.86
CA LEU A 127 1.44 26.60 45.29
C LEU A 127 1.47 28.11 45.50
N LEU A 128 0.89 28.88 44.58
CA LEU A 128 0.79 30.34 44.72
C LEU A 128 -0.03 30.71 45.97
N ASP A 129 -1.21 30.12 46.16
CA ASP A 129 -2.05 30.38 47.32
C ASP A 129 -1.30 30.10 48.64
N TYR A 130 -0.54 29.01 48.70
CA TYR A 130 0.29 28.67 49.86
C TYR A 130 1.38 29.70 50.14
N TYR A 131 2.11 30.15 49.11
CA TYR A 131 3.20 31.11 49.28
C TYR A 131 2.72 32.53 49.62
N PHE A 132 1.52 32.92 49.15
CA PHE A 132 1.04 34.30 49.28
C PHE A 132 0.01 34.51 50.39
N GLU A 133 -0.83 33.52 50.73
CA GLU A 133 -1.95 33.74 51.66
C GLU A 133 -1.76 33.14 53.05
N LEU A 134 -0.73 32.30 53.30
CA LEU A 134 -0.41 31.68 54.62
C LEU A 134 -1.63 31.06 55.35
N SER A 135 -2.73 30.83 54.64
CA SER A 135 -4.02 30.53 55.21
C SER A 135 -4.35 29.07 54.95
N THR A 136 -4.19 28.29 56.02
CA THR A 136 -4.63 26.90 56.20
C THR A 136 -4.08 25.85 55.22
N CYS A 137 -3.65 24.73 55.79
CA CYS A 137 -3.25 23.53 55.04
C CYS A 137 -4.28 23.23 53.94
N PRO A 138 -3.86 23.09 52.66
CA PRO A 138 -4.81 22.92 51.56
C PRO A 138 -5.66 21.66 51.81
N PRO A 139 -6.99 21.70 51.57
CA PRO A 139 -7.79 20.49 51.58
C PRO A 139 -7.21 19.47 50.60
N GLU A 140 -7.32 18.20 50.97
CA GLU A 140 -6.68 17.01 50.39
C GLU A 140 -6.68 16.94 48.86
N HIS A 141 -5.89 15.99 48.35
CA HIS A 141 -5.62 15.63 46.96
C HIS A 141 -6.85 15.26 46.10
N ASP A 142 -8.04 15.81 46.38
CA ASP A 142 -9.30 15.59 45.66
C ASP A 142 -9.17 15.82 44.15
N PHE A 143 -8.43 16.85 43.74
CA PHE A 143 -8.19 17.10 42.32
C PHE A 143 -7.33 16.02 41.65
N ILE A 144 -6.40 15.41 42.41
CA ILE A 144 -5.59 14.28 41.94
C ILE A 144 -6.47 13.04 41.84
N LEU A 145 -7.26 12.77 42.88
CA LEU A 145 -8.21 11.67 42.88
C LEU A 145 -9.22 11.79 41.73
N GLN A 146 -9.68 13.01 41.45
CA GLN A 146 -10.57 13.26 40.32
C GLN A 146 -9.87 13.01 38.98
N ALA A 147 -8.66 13.53 38.78
CA ALA A 147 -7.89 13.27 37.57
C ALA A 147 -7.61 11.76 37.35
N VAL A 148 -7.32 11.02 38.42
CA VAL A 148 -7.13 9.56 38.36
C VAL A 148 -8.43 8.86 38.00
N ARG A 149 -9.58 9.27 38.56
CA ARG A 149 -10.89 8.71 38.20
C ARG A 149 -11.23 8.98 36.74
N ASP A 150 -11.02 10.22 36.28
CA ASP A 150 -11.32 10.61 34.90
C ASP A 150 -10.45 9.81 33.91
N LEU A 151 -9.15 9.69 34.16
CA LEU A 151 -8.25 8.86 33.36
C LEU A 151 -8.65 7.39 33.34
N LYS A 152 -9.02 6.85 34.51
CA LYS A 152 -9.46 5.47 34.62
C LYS A 152 -10.72 5.23 33.79
N LEU A 153 -11.70 6.14 33.87
CA LEU A 153 -12.92 6.05 33.09
C LEU A 153 -12.63 6.08 31.59
N SER A 154 -11.83 7.06 31.13
CA SER A 154 -11.44 7.15 29.72
C SER A 154 -10.68 5.92 29.23
N LEU A 155 -9.86 5.30 30.08
CA LEU A 155 -9.17 4.06 29.74
C LEU A 155 -10.14 2.88 29.62
N GLU A 156 -11.08 2.73 30.55
CA GLU A 156 -12.09 1.66 30.51
C GLU A 156 -13.01 1.80 29.29
N GLU A 157 -13.38 3.03 28.93
CA GLU A 157 -14.16 3.33 27.72
C GLU A 157 -13.36 2.99 26.45
N SER A 158 -12.10 3.43 26.37
CA SER A 158 -11.19 3.13 25.27
C SER A 158 -11.01 1.63 25.07
N GLN A 159 -10.77 0.86 26.14
CA GLN A 159 -10.67 -0.61 26.10
C GLN A 159 -11.97 -1.26 25.62
N SER A 160 -13.12 -0.77 26.09
CA SER A 160 -14.41 -1.31 25.67
C SER A 160 -14.65 -1.09 24.17
N ARG A 161 -14.28 0.08 23.64
CA ARG A 161 -14.33 0.38 22.20
C ARG A 161 -13.35 -0.47 21.40
N GLU A 162 -12.13 -0.66 21.91
CA GLU A 162 -11.12 -1.49 21.26
C GLU A 162 -11.61 -2.95 21.13
N ILE A 163 -12.15 -3.51 22.21
CA ILE A 163 -12.73 -4.87 22.19
C ILE A 163 -13.85 -4.97 21.16
N ALA A 164 -14.73 -3.96 21.06
CA ALA A 164 -15.80 -3.94 20.08
C ALA A 164 -15.29 -3.86 18.63
N ALA A 165 -14.27 -3.02 18.37
CA ALA A 165 -13.63 -2.90 17.07
C ALA A 165 -12.94 -4.21 16.65
N VAL A 166 -12.24 -4.86 17.59
CA VAL A 166 -11.61 -6.18 17.36
C VAL A 166 -12.65 -7.25 17.11
N ASP A 167 -13.75 -7.30 17.86
CA ASP A 167 -14.83 -8.26 17.64
C ASP A 167 -15.48 -8.07 16.26
N LYS A 168 -15.71 -6.82 15.84
CA LYS A 168 -16.19 -6.47 14.49
C LYS A 168 -15.20 -6.94 13.41
N TRP A 169 -13.90 -6.72 13.62
CA TRP A 169 -12.84 -7.17 12.72
C TRP A 169 -12.79 -8.70 12.60
N VAL A 170 -12.75 -9.41 13.72
CA VAL A 170 -12.67 -10.87 13.75
C VAL A 170 -13.88 -11.51 13.08
N LYS A 171 -15.10 -10.97 13.30
CA LYS A 171 -16.31 -11.43 12.62
C LYS A 171 -16.25 -11.26 11.10
N HIS A 172 -15.61 -10.22 10.61
CA HIS A 172 -15.49 -9.97 9.17
C HIS A 172 -14.52 -10.96 8.52
N TRP A 173 -13.37 -11.20 9.13
CA TRP A 173 -12.31 -12.01 8.53
C TRP A 173 -12.46 -13.52 8.78
N ASP A 174 -13.30 -13.93 9.76
CA ASP A 174 -13.49 -15.32 10.21
C ASP A 174 -12.18 -16.14 10.12
N PRO A 175 -11.09 -15.67 10.77
CA PRO A 175 -9.78 -16.27 10.57
C PRO A 175 -9.83 -17.71 11.08
N LYS A 176 -9.72 -18.69 10.17
CA LYS A 176 -9.66 -20.09 10.58
C LYS A 176 -8.45 -20.29 11.49
N PRO A 177 -8.60 -21.00 12.62
CA PRO A 177 -7.49 -21.20 13.54
C PRO A 177 -6.34 -21.92 12.81
N GLY A 178 -5.24 -21.19 12.60
CA GLY A 178 -4.02 -21.69 11.95
C GLY A 178 -3.76 -21.22 10.52
N GLU A 179 -4.68 -20.45 9.90
CA GLU A 179 -4.46 -19.90 8.57
C GLU A 179 -3.56 -18.65 8.68
N ARG A 180 -2.29 -18.76 8.28
CA ARG A 180 -1.42 -17.59 8.15
C ARG A 180 -2.04 -16.69 7.10
N ILE A 181 -2.50 -15.51 7.50
CA ILE A 181 -2.79 -14.40 6.59
C ILE A 181 -1.53 -14.25 5.72
N SER A 182 -1.70 -14.46 4.41
CA SER A 182 -0.57 -14.49 3.48
C SER A 182 0.07 -13.11 3.45
N THR A 183 1.21 -12.95 4.12
CA THR A 183 2.04 -11.73 4.06
C THR A 183 2.83 -11.64 2.75
N ALA A 184 2.35 -12.25 1.66
CA ALA A 184 3.06 -12.26 0.37
C ALA A 184 3.22 -10.86 -0.26
N TRP A 185 2.64 -9.83 0.37
CA TRP A 185 2.72 -8.43 -0.03
C TRP A 185 3.54 -7.54 0.92
N ILE A 186 4.20 -8.10 1.94
CA ILE A 186 5.23 -7.41 2.74
C ILE A 186 6.62 -7.78 2.23
#